data_AF-A0A976HSK2-F1
#
_entry.id   AF-A0A976HSK2-F1
#
_cell.length_a   1.000
_cell.length_b   1.000
_cell.length_c   1.000
_cell.angle_alpha   90.00
_cell.angle_beta   90.00
_cell.angle_gamma   90.00
#
_symmetry.space_group_name_H-M   'P 1'
#
loop_
_entity.id
_entity.type
_entity.pdbx_description
1 polymer ?
#
loop_
_entity_poly.entity_id
_entity_poly.type
_entity_poly.pdbx_seq_one_letter_code
_entity_poly.pdbx_strand_id
1 'polypeptide(L)'
;MSEETRKKISNSWFDRMIEKHEGPFNWEYLLDRSPETDEMMHKFYSDYDPIAHIPEFMDIEGVFFVLLPRGRKHNANLKILHYFFSQDSKKVVIYLTDSTFEENEGFLAICDLFEPENFYVATVYHEWFITQYHAQTVAELKS
;
A
#
# COMPACT_ATOMS: atom_id res chain seq x y z
N MET A 1 -11.89 -7.04 8.48
CA MET A 1 -11.27 -6.21 9.54
C MET A 1 -12.30 -6.01 10.66
N SER A 2 -11.90 -6.12 11.93
CA SER A 2 -12.82 -5.86 13.04
C SER A 2 -13.13 -4.35 13.19
N GLU A 3 -14.24 -4.00 13.84
CA GLU A 3 -14.60 -2.60 14.10
C GLU A 3 -13.58 -1.91 15.03
N GLU A 4 -13.03 -2.65 15.99
CA GLU A 4 -11.95 -2.18 16.87
C GLU A 4 -10.68 -1.88 16.07
N THR A 5 -10.26 -2.80 15.19
CA THR A 5 -9.11 -2.61 14.30
C THR A 5 -9.32 -1.40 13.37
N ARG A 6 -10.53 -1.25 12.80
CA ARG A 6 -10.89 -0.10 11.96
C ARG A 6 -10.72 1.22 12.72
N LYS A 7 -11.20 1.29 13.96
CA LYS A 7 -11.10 2.49 14.82
C LYS A 7 -9.67 2.80 15.25
N LYS A 8 -8.81 1.79 15.45
CA LYS A 8 -7.41 2.03 15.77
C LYS A 8 -6.65 2.57 14.54
N ILE A 9 -6.87 1.97 13.36
CA ILE A 9 -6.24 2.42 12.12
C ILE A 9 -6.76 3.80 11.71
N SER A 10 -8.04 4.13 11.91
CA SER A 10 -8.62 5.42 11.50
C SER A 10 -7.93 6.64 12.13
N ASN A 11 -7.30 6.48 13.30
CA ASN A 11 -6.52 7.51 13.98
C ASN A 11 -5.08 7.62 13.47
N SER A 12 -4.64 6.70 12.62
CA SER A 12 -3.34 6.77 11.95
C SER A 12 -3.44 7.71 10.75
N TRP A 13 -2.45 8.58 10.63
CA TRP A 13 -2.30 9.50 9.52
C TRP A 13 -1.31 8.92 8.52
N PHE A 14 -1.56 9.11 7.25
CA PHE A 14 -0.66 8.69 6.19
C PHE A 14 -0.62 9.76 5.09
N ASP A 15 0.44 9.75 4.30
CA ASP A 15 0.55 10.58 3.12
C ASP A 15 0.05 9.79 1.90
N ARG A 16 -0.78 10.42 1.05
CA ARG A 16 -1.14 9.86 -0.27
C ARG A 16 -0.21 10.48 -1.29
N MET A 17 0.58 9.70 -2.03
CA MET A 17 0.88 10.13 -3.39
C MET A 17 -0.19 9.62 -4.33
N ILE A 18 -0.71 10.52 -5.15
CA ILE A 18 -0.78 10.35 -6.61
C ILE A 18 -1.48 11.55 -7.28
N GLU A 19 -1.94 12.58 -6.55
CA GLU A 19 -2.43 13.81 -7.19
C GLU A 19 -1.89 15.04 -6.47
N LYS A 20 -1.75 16.17 -7.18
CA LYS A 20 -1.21 17.49 -6.74
C LYS A 20 -1.81 18.11 -5.46
N HIS A 21 -2.62 17.37 -4.72
CA HIS A 21 -3.26 17.77 -3.48
C HIS A 21 -2.74 16.89 -2.35
N GLU A 22 -1.64 17.40 -1.77
CA GLU A 22 -0.95 16.88 -0.61
C GLU A 22 -1.92 16.82 0.57
N GLY A 23 -1.74 15.77 1.38
CA GLY A 23 -2.53 15.55 2.59
C GLY A 23 -2.36 16.66 3.64
N PRO A 24 -2.53 16.34 4.92
CA PRO A 24 -2.49 14.99 5.49
C PRO A 24 -3.82 14.24 5.32
N PHE A 25 -3.77 12.95 4.98
CA PHE A 25 -4.95 12.08 4.92
C PHE A 25 -4.97 11.15 6.13
N ASN A 26 -6.17 10.91 6.66
CA ASN A 26 -6.37 9.92 7.71
C ASN A 26 -6.94 8.65 7.09
N TRP A 27 -6.61 7.50 7.67
CA TRP A 27 -7.20 6.23 7.23
C TRP A 27 -8.73 6.23 7.38
N GLU A 28 -9.28 7.06 8.28
CA GLU A 28 -10.71 7.30 8.35
C GLU A 28 -11.27 7.68 6.98
N TYR A 29 -10.71 8.62 6.23
CA TYR A 29 -11.23 8.98 4.89
C TYR A 29 -11.24 7.81 3.90
N LEU A 30 -10.25 6.91 3.94
CA LEU A 30 -10.23 5.72 3.08
C LEU A 30 -11.17 4.61 3.55
N LEU A 31 -11.43 4.56 4.85
CA LEU A 31 -12.24 3.52 5.49
C LEU A 31 -13.69 3.96 5.65
N ASP A 32 -13.96 5.26 5.73
CA ASP A 32 -15.25 5.89 5.98
C ASP A 32 -16.01 6.03 4.67
N ARG A 33 -16.76 4.97 4.37
CA ARG A 33 -17.73 4.96 3.31
C ARG A 33 -19.08 5.34 3.87
N SER A 34 -19.66 6.37 3.29
CA SER A 34 -21.07 6.70 3.45
C SER A 34 -21.80 6.56 2.10
N PRO A 35 -23.10 6.19 2.08
CA PRO A 35 -23.88 6.17 0.85
C PRO A 35 -23.79 7.49 0.06
N GLU A 36 -23.69 8.62 0.77
CA GLU A 36 -23.54 9.95 0.18
C GLU A 36 -22.20 10.12 -0.54
N THR A 37 -21.10 9.57 0.01
CA THR A 37 -19.79 9.58 -0.66
C THR A 37 -19.79 8.74 -1.93
N ASP A 38 -20.45 7.58 -1.93
CA ASP A 38 -20.51 6.70 -3.09
C ASP A 38 -21.39 7.30 -4.20
N GLU A 39 -22.55 7.88 -3.85
CA GLU A 39 -23.42 8.58 -4.79
C GLU A 39 -22.73 9.78 -5.44
N MET A 40 -21.98 10.55 -4.65
CA MET A 40 -21.17 11.66 -5.16
C MET A 40 -20.12 11.16 -6.16
N MET A 41 -19.38 10.10 -5.83
CA MET A 41 -18.33 9.57 -6.71
C MET A 41 -18.91 9.00 -8.01
N HIS A 42 -20.01 8.26 -7.96
CA HIS A 42 -20.72 7.78 -9.16
C HIS A 42 -21.19 8.90 -10.09
N LYS A 43 -21.52 10.08 -9.54
CA LYS A 43 -21.92 11.25 -10.35
C LYS A 43 -20.77 11.82 -11.18
N PHE A 44 -19.54 11.75 -10.67
CA PHE A 44 -18.34 12.27 -11.37
C PHE A 44 -17.61 11.20 -12.18
N TYR A 45 -17.74 9.92 -11.79
CA TYR A 45 -17.06 8.79 -12.41
C TYR A 45 -18.08 7.67 -12.63
N SER A 46 -18.55 7.51 -13.87
CA SER A 46 -19.57 6.51 -14.23
C SER A 46 -19.17 5.08 -13.89
N ASP A 47 -17.86 4.80 -13.94
CA ASP A 47 -17.27 3.48 -13.76
C ASP A 47 -16.68 3.29 -12.35
N TYR A 48 -17.02 4.18 -11.41
CA TYR A 48 -16.62 4.06 -10.02
C TYR A 48 -17.18 2.76 -9.42
N ASP A 49 -16.29 1.87 -8.97
CA ASP A 49 -16.68 0.70 -8.18
C ASP A 49 -16.22 0.94 -6.72
N PRO A 50 -17.15 1.24 -5.81
CA PRO A 50 -16.79 1.60 -4.44
C PRO A 50 -16.20 0.43 -3.65
N ILE A 51 -16.36 -0.82 -4.11
CA ILE A 51 -15.72 -2.01 -3.52
C ILE A 51 -14.28 -2.12 -4.03
N ALA A 52 -14.07 -1.89 -5.32
CA ALA A 52 -12.75 -1.85 -5.95
C ALA A 52 -11.80 -0.79 -5.35
N HIS A 53 -12.37 0.27 -4.75
CA HIS A 53 -11.62 1.34 -4.10
C HIS A 53 -11.25 1.08 -2.63
N ILE A 54 -11.75 -0.01 -2.01
CA ILE A 54 -11.45 -0.33 -0.61
C ILE A 54 -10.04 -0.92 -0.49
N PRO A 55 -9.22 -0.45 0.48
CA PRO A 55 -8.00 -1.13 0.86
C PRO A 55 -8.22 -2.56 1.32
N GLU A 56 -7.42 -3.48 0.77
CA GLU A 56 -7.45 -4.89 1.11
C GLU A 56 -6.08 -5.33 1.64
N PHE A 57 -6.09 -6.27 2.58
CA PHE A 57 -4.86 -6.90 3.05
C PHE A 57 -4.22 -7.70 1.93
N MET A 58 -2.96 -7.40 1.66
CA MET A 58 -2.13 -8.16 0.74
C MET A 58 -1.27 -9.15 1.52
N ASP A 59 -1.32 -10.41 1.13
CA ASP A 59 -0.41 -11.45 1.60
C ASP A 59 0.92 -11.34 0.84
N ILE A 60 2.02 -11.16 1.58
CA ILE A 60 3.38 -11.17 1.03
C ILE A 60 3.94 -12.58 1.20
N GLU A 61 3.76 -13.41 0.16
CA GLU A 61 4.37 -14.73 0.03
C GLU A 61 4.11 -15.68 1.22
N GLY A 62 2.99 -15.52 1.94
CA GLY A 62 2.67 -16.30 3.14
C GLY A 62 3.48 -15.92 4.37
N VAL A 63 4.24 -14.82 4.32
CA VAL A 63 5.14 -14.37 5.39
C VAL A 63 4.44 -13.38 6.32
N PHE A 64 3.76 -12.38 5.76
CA PHE A 64 3.05 -11.37 6.51
C PHE A 64 1.95 -10.69 5.68
N PHE A 65 0.98 -10.08 6.36
CA PHE A 65 -0.05 -9.27 5.73
C PHE A 65 0.29 -7.79 5.82
N VAL A 66 0.06 -7.05 4.74
CA VAL A 66 0.19 -5.59 4.70
C VAL A 66 -1.07 -4.94 4.16
N LEU A 67 -1.51 -3.86 4.79
CA LEU A 67 -2.56 -2.98 4.29
C LEU A 67 -1.92 -1.78 3.59
N LEU A 68 -2.02 -1.74 2.26
CA LEU A 68 -1.59 -0.59 1.46
C LEU A 68 -2.71 0.46 1.38
N PRO A 69 -2.39 1.77 1.36
CA PRO A 69 -3.36 2.85 1.27
C PRO A 69 -3.90 3.04 -0.16
N ARG A 70 -4.36 1.95 -0.80
CA ARG A 70 -4.86 1.90 -2.17
C ARG A 70 -6.02 0.91 -2.29
N GLY A 71 -6.90 1.12 -3.26
CA GLY A 71 -8.00 0.19 -3.54
C GLY A 71 -7.54 -1.14 -4.14
N ARG A 72 -8.25 -2.23 -3.81
CA ARG A 72 -7.98 -3.60 -4.29
C ARG A 72 -7.83 -3.74 -5.81
N LYS A 73 -8.49 -2.89 -6.61
CA LYS A 73 -8.48 -2.99 -8.08
C LYS A 73 -7.09 -2.90 -8.69
N HIS A 74 -6.15 -2.31 -7.95
CA HIS A 74 -4.80 -2.15 -8.42
C HIS A 74 -3.86 -3.27 -7.92
N ASN A 75 -4.30 -4.18 -7.04
CA ASN A 75 -3.42 -5.20 -6.46
C ASN A 75 -2.81 -6.12 -7.53
N ALA A 76 -3.54 -6.43 -8.60
CA ALA A 76 -3.04 -7.25 -9.72
C ALA A 76 -1.88 -6.60 -10.48
N ASN A 77 -1.74 -5.27 -10.40
CA ASN A 77 -0.70 -4.51 -11.08
C ASN A 77 0.56 -4.34 -10.23
N LEU A 78 0.50 -4.75 -8.95
CA LEU A 78 1.62 -4.65 -8.03
C LEU A 78 2.60 -5.79 -8.21
N LYS A 79 3.88 -5.44 -8.10
CA LYS A 79 4.95 -6.41 -7.97
C LYS A 79 5.86 -6.01 -6.81
N ILE A 80 6.06 -6.93 -5.88
CA ILE A 80 7.07 -6.79 -4.83
C ILE A 80 8.44 -7.05 -5.44
N LEU A 81 9.39 -6.16 -5.19
CA LEU A 81 10.76 -6.29 -5.63
C LEU A 81 11.64 -6.81 -4.49
N HIS A 82 11.57 -6.16 -3.33
CA HIS A 82 12.33 -6.49 -2.13
C HIS A 82 11.56 -6.07 -0.88
N TYR A 83 11.84 -6.72 0.25
CA TYR A 83 11.42 -6.23 1.55
C TYR A 83 12.45 -6.53 2.63
N PHE A 84 12.46 -5.71 3.68
CA PHE A 84 13.38 -5.83 4.81
C PHE A 84 12.65 -5.52 6.12
N PHE A 85 12.84 -6.35 7.12
CA PHE A 85 12.35 -6.08 8.47
C PHE A 85 13.33 -5.22 9.26
N SER A 86 12.82 -4.42 10.18
CA SER A 86 13.61 -3.92 11.30
C SER A 86 14.06 -5.09 12.19
N GLN A 87 15.11 -4.87 12.99
CA GLN A 87 15.67 -5.91 13.86
C GLN A 87 14.64 -6.49 14.84
N ASP A 88 13.69 -5.67 15.29
CA ASP A 88 12.60 -6.04 16.19
C ASP A 88 11.33 -6.52 15.47
N SER A 89 11.35 -6.59 14.14
CA SER A 89 10.19 -6.93 13.29
C SER A 89 8.97 -6.03 13.51
N LYS A 90 9.13 -4.83 14.08
CA LYS A 90 8.03 -3.87 14.24
C LYS A 90 7.80 -3.01 13.00
N LYS A 91 8.74 -3.03 12.06
CA LYS A 91 8.66 -2.34 10.79
C LYS A 91 9.07 -3.24 9.65
N VAL A 92 8.45 -3.03 8.49
CA VAL A 92 8.92 -3.59 7.22
C VAL A 92 8.98 -2.48 6.18
N VAL A 93 10.08 -2.46 5.44
CA VAL A 93 10.24 -1.61 4.26
C VAL A 93 10.04 -2.48 3.03
N ILE A 94 9.18 -2.08 2.10
CA ILE A 94 8.84 -2.82 0.89
C ILE A 94 9.12 -1.94 -0.33
N TYR A 95 9.90 -2.46 -1.27
CA TYR A 95 10.07 -1.89 -2.60
C TYR A 95 9.09 -2.60 -3.53
N LEU A 96 8.25 -1.84 -4.22
CA LEU A 96 7.24 -2.38 -5.12
C LEU A 96 7.09 -1.51 -6.38
N THR A 97 6.57 -2.09 -7.44
CA THR A 97 6.17 -1.36 -8.66
C THR A 97 4.69 -1.49 -8.90
N ASP A 98 4.11 -0.50 -9.57
CA ASP A 98 2.73 -0.52 -10.03
C ASP A 98 2.67 -0.32 -11.55
N SER A 99 2.03 -1.26 -12.24
CA SER A 99 1.81 -1.21 -13.70
C SER A 99 0.46 -0.60 -14.09
N THR A 100 -0.25 0.02 -13.14
CA THR A 100 -1.53 0.72 -13.41
C THR A 100 -1.35 1.88 -14.39
N PHE A 101 -0.20 2.57 -14.35
CA PHE A 101 0.11 3.71 -15.22
C PHE A 101 1.12 3.32 -16.30
N GLU A 102 1.22 4.12 -17.37
CA GLU A 102 2.00 3.79 -18.57
C GLU A 102 3.51 3.61 -18.31
N GLU A 103 4.00 4.20 -17.23
CA GLU A 103 5.38 4.09 -16.77
C GLU A 103 5.35 3.23 -15.51
N ASN A 104 6.13 2.14 -15.46
CA ASN A 104 6.18 1.24 -14.29
C ASN A 104 6.78 2.00 -13.09
N GLU A 105 5.94 2.72 -12.37
CA GLU A 105 6.32 3.58 -11.26
C GLU A 105 6.85 2.75 -10.09
N GLY A 106 7.91 3.25 -9.46
CA GLY A 106 8.50 2.69 -8.25
C GLY A 106 7.85 3.27 -7.00
N PHE A 107 7.69 2.42 -5.99
CA PHE A 107 7.14 2.79 -4.70
C PHE A 107 7.94 2.17 -3.55
N LEU A 108 8.05 2.93 -2.48
CA LEU A 108 8.62 2.50 -1.21
C LEU A 108 7.51 2.54 -0.15
N ALA A 109 7.15 1.39 0.42
CA ALA A 109 6.25 1.33 1.56
C ALA A 109 7.04 1.17 2.86
N ILE A 110 6.84 2.09 3.80
CA ILE A 110 7.27 1.95 5.19
C ILE A 110 6.06 1.50 5.98
N CYS A 111 6.12 0.31 6.56
CA CYS A 111 4.97 -0.31 7.20
C CYS A 111 5.21 -0.55 8.68
N ASP A 112 4.23 -0.21 9.50
CA ASP A 112 4.24 -0.37 10.95
C ASP A 112 3.44 -1.60 11.37
N LEU A 113 4.01 -2.43 12.24
CA LEU A 113 3.32 -3.58 12.81
C LEU A 113 2.16 -3.11 13.68
N PHE A 114 1.00 -3.69 13.43
CA PHE A 114 -0.22 -3.49 14.20
C PHE A 114 -0.45 -4.69 15.12
N GLU A 115 -0.23 -4.48 16.42
CA GLU A 115 -0.44 -5.49 17.46
C GLU A 115 -1.76 -5.26 18.21
N PRO A 116 -2.45 -6.33 18.66
CA PRO A 116 -2.07 -7.75 18.56
C PRO A 116 -2.50 -8.45 17.25
N GLU A 117 -3.11 -7.74 16.31
CA GLU A 117 -3.74 -8.34 15.12
C GLU A 117 -2.74 -8.85 14.05
N ASN A 118 -1.43 -8.63 14.22
CA ASN A 118 -0.33 -9.21 13.45
C ASN A 118 -0.39 -8.96 11.93
N PHE A 119 -0.60 -7.71 11.55
CA PHE A 119 -0.42 -7.22 10.17
C PHE A 119 0.31 -5.89 10.17
N TYR A 120 0.77 -5.45 9.02
CA TYR A 120 1.43 -4.16 8.85
C TYR A 120 0.52 -3.14 8.16
N VAL A 121 0.60 -1.88 8.57
CA VAL A 121 -0.07 -0.76 7.90
C VAL A 121 0.98 0.08 7.20
N ALA A 122 0.82 0.30 5.90
CA ALA A 122 1.81 1.00 5.09
C ALA A 122 1.54 2.51 4.98
N THR A 123 2.61 3.28 5.08
CA THR A 123 2.75 4.59 4.43
C THR A 123 3.58 4.38 3.17
N VAL A 124 3.07 4.76 2.01
CA VAL A 124 3.75 4.55 0.72
C VAL A 124 4.32 5.89 0.25
N TYR A 125 5.51 5.85 -0.34
CA TYR A 125 6.24 6.95 -0.97
C TYR A 125 6.43 6.64 -2.47
N HIS A 126 6.13 7.59 -3.35
CA HIS A 126 6.30 7.46 -4.79
C HIS A 126 7.72 7.88 -5.07
N GLU A 127 8.50 6.96 -5.60
CA GLU A 127 9.91 7.20 -5.85
C GLU A 127 10.25 6.61 -7.19
N TRP A 128 10.75 7.45 -8.09
CA TRP A 128 11.34 6.99 -9.33
C TRP A 128 12.73 6.42 -9.04
N PHE A 129 12.78 5.17 -8.58
CA PHE A 129 14.04 4.44 -8.50
C PHE A 129 14.23 3.56 -9.74
N ILE A 130 15.43 3.64 -10.33
CA ILE A 130 15.82 2.83 -11.48
C ILE A 130 15.98 1.38 -11.00
N THR A 131 15.05 0.51 -11.40
CA THR A 131 15.07 -0.92 -11.06
C THR A 131 15.94 -1.76 -11.99
N GLN A 132 16.77 -1.15 -12.86
CA GLN A 132 17.85 -1.87 -13.55
C GLN A 132 18.96 -2.23 -12.58
N TYR A 133 18.66 -3.16 -11.67
CA TYR A 133 19.66 -3.90 -10.93
C TYR A 133 19.76 -5.28 -11.59
N HIS A 134 20.78 -5.47 -12.43
CA HIS A 134 21.23 -6.82 -12.75
C HIS A 134 21.69 -7.44 -11.43
N ALA A 135 20.87 -8.31 -10.85
CA ALA A 135 21.32 -9.19 -9.79
C ALA A 135 22.38 -10.13 -10.39
N GLN A 136 23.62 -9.66 -10.50
CA GLN A 136 24.76 -10.55 -10.57
C GLN A 136 24.72 -11.37 -9.28
N THR A 137 24.40 -12.64 -9.45
CA THR A 137 24.36 -13.61 -8.37
C THR A 137 25.75 -13.62 -7.74
N VAL A 138 25.81 -13.58 -6.40
CA VAL A 138 27.05 -13.60 -5.59
C VAL A 138 27.89 -14.89 -5.81
N ALA A 139 27.47 -15.77 -6.72
CA ALA A 139 28.21 -16.94 -7.16
C ALA A 139 29.51 -16.60 -7.93
N GLU A 140 29.62 -15.42 -8.55
CA GLU A 140 30.78 -15.07 -9.41
C GLU A 140 31.95 -14.38 -8.68
N LEU A 141 31.80 -14.04 -7.39
CA LEU A 141 32.86 -13.40 -6.60
C LEU A 141 33.75 -14.40 -5.83
N LYS A 142 33.62 -15.70 -6.10
CA LYS A 142 34.41 -16.77 -5.47
C LYS A 142 35.07 -17.74 -6.46
N SER A 143 35.33 -17.32 -7.69
CA SER A 143 36.17 -18.07 -8.64
C SER A 143 37.56 -17.47 -8.76
#